data_AF-A0AAV5M1F5-F1
#
_entry.id   AF-A0AAV5M1F5-F1
#
_cell.length_a   1.000
_cell.length_b   1.000
_cell.length_c   1.000
_cell.angle_alpha   90.00
_cell.angle_beta   90.00
_cell.angle_gamma   90.00
#
_symmetry.space_group_name_H-M   'P 1'
#
loop_
_entity.id
_entity.type
_entity.pdbx_description
1 polymer ?
#
loop_
_entity_poly.entity_id
_entity_poly.type
_entity_poly.pdbx_seq_one_letter_code
_entity_poly.pdbx_strand_id
1 'polypeptide(L)'
;MGVIPVLLEQPVHRDDWEGLDHVNHFGKAKYGVSVAADESCQSLADVKKIVEGELADVINVKLAKVGVLCSLEIIKVARTLRLNLILVVWLKLAIGFALLGAFKKYDHIYLLKSKQK
;
A
#
# COMPACT_ATOMS: atom_id res chain seq x y z
N MET A 1 -27.27 12.07 -5.86
CA MET A 1 -25.84 12.42 -5.75
C MET A 1 -25.04 11.13 -5.69
N GLY A 2 -24.11 10.91 -6.62
CA GLY A 2 -23.23 9.74 -6.59
C GLY A 2 -21.99 10.01 -5.74
N VAL A 3 -21.47 8.98 -5.08
CA VAL A 3 -20.18 9.00 -4.37
C VAL A 3 -19.18 8.24 -5.22
N ILE A 4 -18.07 8.89 -5.60
CA ILE A 4 -16.96 8.24 -6.29
C ILE A 4 -15.83 8.06 -5.26
N PRO A 5 -15.45 6.83 -4.92
CA PRO A 5 -14.35 6.59 -3.99
C PRO A 5 -13.03 7.04 -4.60
N VAL A 6 -12.14 7.59 -3.77
CA VAL A 6 -10.78 8.00 -4.18
C VAL A 6 -9.83 6.80 -4.29
N LEU A 7 -10.08 5.75 -3.50
CA LEU A 7 -9.27 4.54 -3.42
C LEU A 7 -10.14 3.37 -2.95
N LEU A 8 -9.96 2.20 -3.55
CA LEU A 8 -10.53 0.94 -3.07
C LEU A 8 -9.44 0.14 -2.37
N GLU A 9 -9.54 -0.03 -1.05
CA GLU A 9 -8.58 -0.82 -0.27
C GLU A 9 -9.05 -2.28 -0.19
N GLN A 10 -8.18 -3.19 -0.64
CA GLN A 10 -8.35 -4.64 -0.62
C GLN A 10 -9.78 -5.10 -0.99
N PRO A 11 -10.22 -4.89 -2.24
CA PRO A 11 -11.59 -5.18 -2.65
C PRO A 11 -11.90 -6.68 -2.75
N VAL A 12 -10.87 -7.53 -2.76
CA VAL A 12 -10.97 -8.99 -2.92
C VAL A 12 -10.24 -9.73 -1.81
N HIS A 13 -10.48 -11.05 -1.72
CA HIS A 13 -9.78 -11.91 -0.78
C HIS A 13 -8.26 -11.86 -0.99
N ARG A 14 -7.49 -11.99 0.10
CA ARG A 14 -6.02 -11.82 0.09
C ARG A 14 -5.26 -12.66 -0.94
N ASP A 15 -5.75 -13.87 -1.21
CA ASP A 15 -5.09 -14.82 -2.09
C ASP A 15 -5.70 -14.84 -3.51
N ASP A 16 -6.71 -13.99 -3.76
CA ASP A 16 -7.37 -13.84 -5.06
C ASP A 16 -6.62 -12.81 -5.92
N TRP A 17 -5.49 -13.25 -6.48
CA TRP A 17 -4.62 -12.41 -7.30
C TRP A 17 -5.25 -12.00 -8.62
N GLU A 18 -6.04 -12.89 -9.23
CA GLU A 18 -6.74 -12.62 -10.49
C GLU A 18 -7.87 -11.62 -10.27
N GLY A 19 -8.64 -11.77 -9.18
CA GLY A 19 -9.65 -10.80 -8.79
C GLY A 19 -9.05 -9.43 -8.49
N LEU A 20 -7.88 -9.38 -7.85
CA LEU A 20 -7.20 -8.12 -7.55
C LEU A 20 -6.79 -7.38 -8.83
N ASP A 21 -6.18 -8.12 -9.77
CA ASP A 21 -5.82 -7.61 -11.10
C ASP A 21 -7.03 -7.07 -11.86
N HIS A 22 -8.10 -7.89 -11.94
CA HIS A 22 -9.32 -7.53 -12.65
C HIS A 22 -9.93 -6.25 -12.09
N VAL A 23 -10.07 -6.15 -10.77
CA VAL A 23 -10.68 -4.98 -10.12
C VAL A 23 -9.80 -3.75 -10.28
N ASN A 24 -8.47 -3.89 -10.22
CA ASN A 24 -7.54 -2.79 -10.45
C ASN A 24 -7.70 -2.21 -11.85
N HIS A 25 -7.60 -3.05 -12.88
CA HIS A 25 -7.72 -2.64 -14.27
C HIS A 25 -9.11 -2.07 -14.60
N PHE A 26 -10.17 -2.73 -14.14
CA PHE A 26 -11.55 -2.28 -14.38
C PHE A 26 -11.85 -0.96 -13.66
N GLY A 27 -11.48 -0.84 -12.38
CA GLY A 27 -11.70 0.36 -11.56
C GLY A 27 -10.98 1.58 -12.15
N LYS A 28 -9.73 1.39 -12.56
CA LYS A 28 -8.91 2.42 -13.18
C LYS A 28 -9.44 2.84 -14.55
N ALA A 29 -9.74 1.88 -15.43
CA ALA A 29 -10.18 2.18 -16.80
C ALA A 29 -11.58 2.78 -16.86
N LYS A 30 -12.51 2.29 -16.03
CA LYS A 30 -13.92 2.69 -16.09
C LYS A 30 -14.26 3.90 -15.22
N TYR A 31 -13.61 4.02 -14.06
CA TYR A 31 -13.97 5.01 -13.05
C TYR A 31 -12.81 5.91 -12.62
N GLY A 32 -11.58 5.66 -13.09
CA GLY A 32 -10.40 6.38 -12.64
C GLY A 32 -10.07 6.16 -11.16
N VAL A 33 -10.54 5.05 -10.59
CA VAL A 33 -10.36 4.73 -9.16
C VAL A 33 -9.22 3.73 -9.00
N SER A 34 -8.23 4.09 -8.18
CA SER A 34 -7.11 3.22 -7.87
C SER A 34 -7.47 2.15 -6.83
N VAL A 35 -6.72 1.05 -6.86
CA VAL A 35 -6.83 -0.04 -5.88
C VAL A 35 -5.58 -0.10 -5.00
N ALA A 36 -5.79 -0.30 -3.69
CA ALA A 36 -4.74 -0.56 -2.73
C ALA A 36 -4.74 -2.03 -2.26
N ALA A 37 -3.55 -2.63 -2.16
CA ALA A 37 -3.35 -3.95 -1.55
C ALA A 37 -2.90 -3.83 -0.08
N ASP A 38 -3.58 -4.50 0.85
CA ASP A 38 -3.24 -4.57 2.28
C ASP A 38 -3.11 -6.03 2.73
N GLU A 39 -4.20 -6.79 2.77
CA GLU A 39 -4.19 -8.20 3.18
C GLU A 39 -3.44 -9.09 2.18
N SER A 40 -3.47 -8.75 0.88
CA SER A 40 -2.65 -9.42 -0.15
C SER A 40 -1.15 -9.13 -0.01
N CYS A 41 -0.76 -8.08 0.72
CA CYS A 41 0.64 -7.69 0.90
C CYS A 41 1.12 -7.96 2.34
N GLN A 42 1.71 -9.13 2.58
CA GLN A 42 2.22 -9.52 3.90
C GLN A 42 3.74 -9.62 3.97
N SER A 43 4.42 -9.67 2.81
CA SER A 43 5.86 -9.90 2.69
C SER A 43 6.49 -9.12 1.54
N LEU A 44 7.82 -9.10 1.48
CA LEU A 44 8.55 -8.52 0.34
C LEU A 44 8.26 -9.27 -0.97
N ALA A 45 8.03 -10.59 -0.89
CA ALA A 45 7.68 -11.40 -2.06
C ALA A 45 6.33 -10.96 -2.64
N ASP A 46 5.35 -10.67 -1.79
CA ASP A 46 4.04 -10.18 -2.22
C ASP A 46 4.15 -8.81 -2.86
N VAL A 47 4.98 -7.91 -2.30
CA VAL A 47 5.26 -6.61 -2.93
C VAL A 47 5.79 -6.81 -4.35
N LYS A 48 6.82 -7.63 -4.53
CA LYS A 48 7.38 -7.89 -5.86
C LYS A 48 6.32 -8.43 -6.81
N LYS A 49 5.51 -9.39 -6.36
CA LYS A 49 4.41 -9.95 -7.14
C LYS A 49 3.39 -8.89 -7.58
N ILE A 50 2.99 -8.00 -6.67
CA ILE A 50 2.06 -6.91 -6.95
C ILE A 50 2.66 -5.94 -7.97
N VAL A 51 3.95 -5.58 -7.82
CA VAL A 51 4.58 -4.64 -8.74
C VAL A 51 4.82 -5.24 -10.12
N GLU A 52 5.38 -6.44 -10.19
CA GLU A 52 5.70 -7.12 -11.46
C GLU A 52 4.43 -7.46 -12.25
N GLY A 53 3.33 -7.78 -11.56
CA GLY A 53 2.03 -8.06 -12.18
C GLY A 53 1.12 -6.84 -12.34
N GLU A 54 1.54 -5.64 -11.91
CA GLU A 54 0.70 -4.43 -11.91
C GLU A 54 -0.67 -4.63 -11.22
N LEU A 55 -0.70 -5.46 -10.18
CA LEU A 55 -1.95 -5.95 -9.57
C LEU A 55 -2.68 -4.89 -8.74
N ALA A 56 -1.97 -3.84 -8.30
CA ALA A 56 -2.54 -2.72 -7.55
C ALA A 56 -1.71 -1.44 -7.78
N ASP A 57 -2.38 -0.29 -7.82
CA ASP A 57 -1.73 1.03 -7.93
C ASP A 57 -1.06 1.48 -6.62
N VAL A 58 -1.57 0.97 -5.49
CA VAL A 58 -1.16 1.37 -4.14
C VAL A 58 -0.86 0.15 -3.29
N ILE A 59 0.20 0.20 -2.48
CA ILE A 59 0.48 -0.84 -1.49
C ILE A 59 0.40 -0.24 -0.09
N ASN A 60 -0.45 -0.83 0.76
CA ASN A 60 -0.55 -0.52 2.17
C ASN A 60 0.46 -1.36 2.96
N VAL A 61 1.63 -0.78 3.23
CA VAL A 61 2.71 -1.45 3.96
C VAL A 61 2.54 -1.16 5.44
N LYS A 62 2.30 -2.21 6.24
CA LYS A 62 2.25 -2.10 7.70
C LYS A 62 3.58 -2.50 8.31
N LEU A 63 4.23 -1.60 9.06
CA LEU A 63 5.50 -1.91 9.76
C LEU A 63 5.36 -3.13 10.69
N ALA A 64 4.18 -3.35 11.27
CA ALA A 64 3.91 -4.48 12.16
C ALA A 64 3.91 -5.83 11.42
N LYS A 65 3.66 -5.86 10.11
CA LYS A 65 3.65 -7.08 9.29
C LYS A 65 5.06 -7.43 8.81
N VAL A 66 5.79 -6.44 8.29
CA VAL A 66 7.05 -6.67 7.56
C VAL A 66 8.31 -6.25 8.34
N GLY A 67 8.18 -5.47 9.42
CA GLY A 67 9.30 -4.92 10.16
C GLY A 67 9.99 -3.73 9.46
N VAL A 68 10.91 -3.07 10.16
CA VAL A 68 11.52 -1.81 9.69
C VAL A 68 12.46 -2.01 8.50
N LEU A 69 13.31 -3.04 8.51
CA LEU A 69 14.28 -3.30 7.45
C LEU A 69 13.59 -3.66 6.12
N CYS A 70 12.63 -4.58 6.16
CA CYS A 70 11.85 -4.95 4.99
C CYS A 70 11.08 -3.75 4.42
N SER A 71 10.52 -2.90 5.29
CA SER A 71 9.84 -1.68 4.84
C SER A 71 10.76 -0.72 4.09
N LEU A 72 12.02 -0.59 4.51
CA LEU A 72 13.02 0.20 3.77
C LEU A 72 13.30 -0.38 2.38
N GLU A 73 13.34 -1.70 2.24
CA GLU A 73 13.51 -2.36 0.94
C GLU A 73 12.29 -2.14 0.04
N ILE A 74 11.09 -2.28 0.59
CA ILE A 74 9.84 -2.02 -0.14
C ILE A 74 9.80 -0.57 -0.64
N ILE A 75 10.20 0.39 0.21
CA ILE A 75 10.30 1.80 -0.16
C ILE A 75 11.29 2.00 -1.32
N LYS A 76 12.44 1.34 -1.30
CA LYS A 76 13.42 1.42 -2.39
C LYS A 76 12.84 0.89 -3.71
N VAL A 77 12.17 -0.26 -3.66
CA VAL A 77 11.55 -0.92 -4.82
C VAL A 77 10.44 -0.05 -5.42
N ALA A 78 9.53 0.45 -4.58
CA ALA A 78 8.44 1.30 -5.07
C ALA A 78 8.95 2.61 -5.70
N ARG A 79 10.03 3.19 -5.16
CA ARG A 79 10.67 4.38 -5.76
C ARG A 79 11.21 4.13 -7.15
N THR A 80 11.84 2.97 -7.39
CA THR A 80 12.32 2.62 -8.74
C THR A 80 11.19 2.44 -9.73
N LEU A 81 10.00 2.10 -9.25
CA LEU A 81 8.85 1.68 -10.08
C LEU A 81 7.74 2.74 -10.12
N ARG A 82 7.94 3.92 -9.50
CA ARG A 82 6.99 5.04 -9.40
C ARG A 82 5.60 4.65 -8.88
N LEU A 83 5.53 3.60 -8.07
CA LEU A 83 4.29 3.21 -7.41
C LEU A 83 3.99 4.12 -6.23
N ASN A 84 2.70 4.38 -6.00
CA ASN A 84 2.26 5.09 -4.81
C ASN A 84 2.25 4.11 -3.63
N LEU A 85 2.88 4.49 -2.52
CA LEU A 85 2.90 3.72 -1.29
C LEU A 85 2.06 4.41 -0.22
N ILE A 86 1.26 3.63 0.50
CA ILE A 86 0.71 4.05 1.78
C ILE A 86 1.47 3.26 2.85
N LEU A 87 2.25 3.95 3.68
CA LEU A 87 2.92 3.33 4.81
C LEU A 87 2.09 3.56 6.07
N VAL A 88 1.66 2.48 6.73
CA VAL A 88 0.88 2.54 7.96
C VAL A 88 1.74 2.05 9.12
N VAL A 89 1.99 2.95 10.07
CA VAL A 89 2.75 2.64 11.28
C VAL A 89 1.79 2.40 12.44
N TRP A 90 1.66 1.14 12.86
CA TRP A 90 0.98 0.76 14.10
C TRP A 90 2.03 0.64 15.22
N LEU A 91 2.47 1.76 15.79
CA LEU A 91 3.33 1.72 16.99
C LEU A 91 3.05 2.93 17.89
N LYS A 92 2.66 2.68 19.15
CA LYS A 92 2.37 3.71 20.18
C LYS A 92 3.63 4.34 20.81
N LEU A 93 4.83 4.01 20.34
CA LEU A 93 6.11 4.46 20.90
C LEU A 93 6.69 5.65 20.12
N ALA A 94 7.47 6.50 20.78
CA ALA A 94 8.17 7.63 20.18
C ALA A 94 9.00 7.25 18.93
N ILE A 95 9.53 6.02 18.90
CA ILE A 95 10.25 5.46 17.74
C ILE A 95 9.35 5.38 16.50
N GLY A 96 8.07 5.03 16.66
CA GLY A 96 7.11 5.01 15.55
C GLY A 96 6.96 6.39 14.92
N PHE A 97 6.91 7.44 15.74
CA PHE A 97 6.85 8.83 15.27
C PHE A 97 8.14 9.32 14.63
N ALA A 98 9.30 8.92 15.15
CA ALA A 98 10.59 9.23 14.53
C ALA A 98 10.71 8.57 13.15
N LEU A 99 10.28 7.30 13.02
CA LEU A 99 10.23 6.59 11.75
C LEU A 99 9.25 7.24 10.78
N LEU A 100 8.05 7.62 11.22
CA LEU A 100 7.10 8.42 10.45
C LEU A 100 7.73 9.71 9.90
N GLY A 101 8.46 10.44 10.75
CA GLY A 101 9.16 11.67 10.36
C GLY A 101 10.29 11.42 9.35
N ALA A 102 11.04 10.32 9.51
CA ALA A 102 12.07 9.92 8.57
C ALA A 102 11.49 9.56 7.20
N PHE A 103 10.34 8.86 7.17
CA PHE A 103 9.72 8.41 5.93
C PHE A 103 8.93 9.50 5.18
N LYS A 104 8.48 10.56 5.87
CA LYS A 104 7.83 11.72 5.22
C LYS A 104 8.69 12.42 4.17
N LYS A 105 10.01 12.23 4.20
CA LYS A 105 10.95 12.85 3.28
C LYS A 105 10.96 12.21 1.89
N TYR A 106 10.23 11.11 1.68
CA TYR A 106 10.20 10.41 0.42
C TYR A 106 8.90 10.72 -0.33
N ASP A 107 9.04 11.15 -1.59
CA ASP A 107 7.93 11.33 -2.51
C ASP A 107 7.18 10.00 -2.73
N HIS A 108 5.87 10.09 -3.02
CA HIS A 108 4.97 8.95 -3.21
C HIS A 108 4.75 8.06 -1.98
N ILE A 109 5.16 8.49 -0.78
CA ILE A 109 4.82 7.84 0.49
C ILE A 109 3.78 8.67 1.24
N TYR A 110 2.57 8.11 1.36
CA TYR A 110 1.49 8.68 2.16
C TYR A 110 1.46 7.98 3.52
N LEU A 111 1.49 8.74 4.61
CA LEU A 111 1.52 8.21 5.96
C LEU A 111 0.17 8.43 6.65
N LEU A 112 -0.54 7.33 6.93
CA LEU A 112 -1.78 7.38 7.69
C LEU A 112 -1.50 7.09 9.16
N LYS A 113 -1.91 8.01 10.04
CA LYS A 113 -2.01 7.76 11.48
C LYS A 113 -3.33 7.04 11.75
N SER A 114 -3.26 5.78 12.16
CA SER A 114 -4.43 5.11 12.73
C SER A 114 -4.75 5.78 14.09
N LYS A 115 -5.92 6.44 14.19
CA LYS A 115 -6.52 6.79 15.48
C LYS A 115 -7.23 5.53 15.98
N GLN A 116 -6.80 4.97 17.10
CA GLN A 116 -7.65 3.98 17.78
C GLN A 116 -8.89 4.70 18.33
N LYS A 117 -10.07 4.13 18.04
CA LYS A 117 -11.26 4.31 18.88
C LYS A 117 -11.01 3.68 20.24
#